data_AF-A0A0K0D6I0-F1
#
_entry.id   AF-A0A0K0D6I0-F1
#
_cell.length_a   1.000
_cell.length_b   1.000
_cell.length_c   1.000
_cell.angle_alpha   90.00
_cell.angle_beta   90.00
_cell.angle_gamma   90.00
#
_symmetry.space_group_name_H-M   'P 1'
#
loop_
_entity.id
_entity.type
_entity.pdbx_description
1 polymer ?
#
loop_
_entity_poly.entity_id
_entity_poly.type
_entity_poly.pdbx_seq_one_letter_code
_entity_poly.pdbx_strand_id
1 'polypeptide(L)'
;VYIRSSDSDRALTSAQAFLAGFYPASGSFEWQRGNHWQPIPVHAASPGEPDLLLKPTSISCKNVDKLVDEEYEKQAKYYDRQYREMFNLIGEQTGIADFSYRYVSQIHDIGREVSQRPM
;
A
#
# COMPACT_ATOMS: atom_id res chain seq x y z
N VAL A 1 19.39 15.76 -7.41
CA VAL A 1 18.17 15.36 -6.66
C VAL A 1 18.38 13.95 -6.13
N TYR A 2 17.88 13.64 -4.93
CA TYR A 2 17.91 12.27 -4.39
C TYR A 2 16.46 11.78 -4.26
N ILE A 3 16.16 10.63 -4.86
CA ILE A 3 14.82 10.03 -4.83
C ILE A 3 14.95 8.63 -4.26
N ARG A 4 14.13 8.35 -3.25
CA ARG A 4 13.99 7.03 -2.66
C ARG A 4 12.55 6.57 -2.81
N SER A 5 12.36 5.37 -3.31
CA SER A 5 11.08 4.68 -3.41
C SER A 5 11.15 3.37 -2.63
N SER A 6 10.00 2.86 -2.22
CA SER A 6 9.92 1.47 -1.79
C SER A 6 10.14 0.55 -3.00
N ASP A 7 10.67 -0.65 -2.76
CA ASP A 7 10.82 -1.68 -3.80
C ASP A 7 9.47 -2.34 -4.11
N SER A 8 8.58 -1.59 -4.75
CA SER A 8 7.35 -2.14 -5.32
C SER A 8 7.13 -1.48 -6.67
N ASP A 9 6.70 -2.25 -7.66
CA ASP A 9 6.53 -1.78 -9.04
C ASP A 9 5.68 -0.51 -9.08
N ARG A 10 4.53 -0.50 -8.36
CA ARG A 10 3.65 0.68 -8.28
C ARG A 10 4.39 1.94 -7.81
N ALA A 11 5.30 1.82 -6.84
CA ALA A 11 6.00 2.96 -6.26
C ALA A 11 7.15 3.42 -7.17
N LEU A 12 7.91 2.47 -7.73
CA LEU A 12 8.99 2.75 -8.68
C LEU A 12 8.43 3.42 -9.96
N THR A 13 7.36 2.89 -10.53
CA THR A 13 6.70 3.49 -11.70
C THR A 13 6.12 4.87 -11.38
N SER A 14 5.51 5.05 -10.21
CA SER A 14 5.01 6.37 -9.78
C SER A 14 6.14 7.39 -9.64
N ALA A 15 7.29 6.99 -9.06
CA ALA A 15 8.46 7.85 -8.94
C ALA A 15 9.01 8.25 -10.31
N GLN A 16 9.09 7.31 -11.25
CA GLN A 16 9.51 7.59 -12.64
C GLN A 16 8.55 8.56 -13.35
N ALA A 17 7.23 8.35 -13.21
CA ALA A 17 6.23 9.23 -13.81
C ALA A 17 6.29 10.65 -13.23
N PHE A 18 6.44 10.77 -11.90
CA PHE A 18 6.66 12.04 -11.23
C PHE A 18 7.91 12.76 -11.78
N LEU A 19 9.03 12.03 -11.91
CA LEU A 19 10.29 12.58 -12.40
C LEU A 19 10.23 13.05 -13.85
N ALA A 20 9.51 12.32 -14.71
CA ALA A 20 9.31 12.71 -16.10
C ALA A 20 8.58 14.06 -16.24
N GLY A 21 7.65 14.36 -15.33
CA GLY A 21 6.94 15.65 -15.31
C GLY A 21 7.70 16.77 -14.59
N PHE A 22 8.36 16.45 -13.48
CA PHE A 22 9.03 17.45 -12.64
C PHE A 22 10.38 17.90 -13.20
N TYR A 23 11.07 17.01 -13.92
CA TYR A 23 12.35 17.27 -14.55
C TYR A 23 12.29 16.90 -16.04
N PRO A 24 11.63 17.73 -16.88
CA PRO A 24 11.66 17.49 -18.31
C PRO A 24 13.08 17.64 -18.86
N ALA A 25 13.45 16.76 -19.79
CA ALA A 25 14.71 16.81 -20.51
C ALA A 25 14.84 18.12 -21.29
N SER A 26 16.05 18.69 -21.28
CA SER A 26 16.38 19.90 -22.03
C SER A 26 17.86 19.92 -22.40
N GLY A 27 18.19 20.63 -23.49
CA GLY A 27 19.57 20.76 -23.96
C GLY A 27 20.22 19.40 -24.24
N SER A 28 21.38 19.15 -23.65
CA SER A 28 22.12 17.89 -23.83
C SER A 28 21.41 16.63 -23.30
N PHE A 29 20.35 16.79 -22.51
CA PHE A 29 19.56 15.67 -22.00
C PHE A 29 18.39 15.29 -22.92
N GLU A 30 18.04 16.12 -23.91
CA GLU A 30 17.04 15.78 -24.93
C GLU A 30 17.70 14.91 -26.02
N TRP A 31 17.77 13.61 -25.77
CA TRP A 31 18.41 12.65 -26.69
C TRP A 31 17.56 12.32 -27.92
N GLN A 32 16.25 12.57 -27.87
CA GLN A 32 15.32 12.40 -28.99
C GLN A 32 14.36 13.59 -29.04
N ARG A 33 14.19 14.19 -30.22
CA ARG A 33 13.34 15.37 -30.42
C ARG A 33 11.89 15.07 -29.98
N GLY A 34 11.36 15.92 -29.09
CA GLY A 34 10.00 15.78 -28.57
C GLY A 34 9.86 14.73 -27.46
N ASN A 35 10.95 14.10 -27.03
CA ASN A 35 10.98 13.27 -25.84
C ASN A 35 11.52 14.07 -24.67
N HIS A 36 10.65 14.39 -23.71
CA HIS A 36 11.01 15.14 -22.51
C HIS A 36 11.48 14.23 -21.35
N TRP A 37 11.67 12.94 -21.58
CA TRP A 37 12.19 12.04 -20.55
C TRP A 37 13.72 12.11 -20.46
N GLN A 38 14.22 12.17 -19.23
CA GLN A 38 15.64 11.99 -18.92
C GLN A 38 15.83 10.96 -17.81
N PRO A 39 16.93 10.20 -17.81
CA PRO A 39 17.21 9.24 -16.76
C PRO A 39 17.53 9.97 -15.45
N ILE A 40 16.73 9.71 -14.41
CA ILE A 40 17.00 10.18 -13.05
C ILE A 40 16.99 8.95 -12.13
N PRO A 41 18.06 8.71 -11.35
CA PRO A 41 18.13 7.57 -10.45
C PRO A 41 17.01 7.57 -9.40
N VAL A 42 16.39 6.41 -9.22
CA VAL A 42 15.46 6.11 -8.12
C VAL A 42 16.12 5.02 -7.28
N HIS A 43 16.38 5.31 -6.01
CA HIS A 43 16.95 4.35 -5.08
C HIS A 43 15.83 3.58 -4.37
N ALA A 44 16.00 2.28 -4.20
CA ALA A 44 15.12 1.44 -3.38
C ALA A 44 15.96 0.46 -2.55
N ALA A 45 15.33 -0.21 -1.58
CA ALA A 45 15.93 -1.41 -1.00
C ALA A 45 16.12 -2.48 -2.08
N SER A 46 17.07 -3.40 -1.89
CA SER A 46 17.24 -4.53 -2.80
C SER A 46 15.98 -5.40 -2.82
N PRO A 47 15.62 -6.02 -3.96
CA PRO A 47 14.47 -6.91 -4.02
C PRO A 47 14.54 -8.03 -2.99
N GLY A 48 13.48 -8.14 -2.19
CA GLY A 48 13.37 -9.11 -1.09
C GLY A 48 14.02 -8.69 0.22
N GLU A 49 14.76 -7.59 0.26
CA GLU A 49 15.35 -7.06 1.49
C GLU A 49 14.37 -6.13 2.24
N PRO A 50 14.46 -6.08 3.58
CA PRO A 50 13.61 -5.23 4.39
C PRO A 50 13.87 -3.73 4.13
N ASP A 51 12.81 -2.95 3.92
CA ASP A 51 12.88 -1.49 3.86
C ASP A 51 12.35 -0.88 5.16
N LEU A 52 13.26 -0.72 6.14
CA LEU A 52 12.96 -0.17 7.47
C LEU A 52 12.35 1.24 7.44
N LEU A 53 12.55 1.99 6.34
CA LEU A 53 12.07 3.37 6.23
C LEU A 53 10.71 3.45 5.53
N LEU A 54 10.58 2.83 4.35
CA LEU A 54 9.37 2.97 3.52
C LEU A 54 8.40 1.78 3.64
N LYS A 55 8.83 0.67 4.26
CA LYS A 55 7.98 -0.49 4.59
C LYS A 55 8.26 -0.97 6.03
N PRO A 56 8.17 -0.11 7.07
CA PRO A 56 8.52 -0.48 8.44
C PRO A 56 7.64 -1.61 9.00
N THR A 57 6.43 -1.79 8.48
CA THR A 57 5.49 -2.84 8.88
C THR A 57 5.74 -4.19 8.22
N SER A 58 6.63 -4.29 7.22
CA SER A 58 6.96 -5.57 6.57
C SER A 58 8.01 -6.38 7.33
N ILE A 59 8.35 -5.96 8.55
CA ILE A 59 9.43 -6.53 9.36
C ILE A 59 8.82 -6.92 10.69
N SER A 60 9.12 -8.14 11.16
CA SER A 60 8.63 -8.59 12.46
C SER A 60 9.26 -7.77 13.57
N CYS A 61 8.41 -7.11 14.36
CA CYS A 61 8.84 -6.34 15.53
C CYS A 61 7.85 -6.56 16.67
N LYS A 62 8.18 -7.51 17.56
CA LYS A 62 7.31 -7.97 18.65
C LYS A 62 6.76 -6.85 19.53
N ASN A 63 7.54 -5.79 19.74
CA ASN A 63 7.09 -4.64 20.54
C ASN A 63 6.02 -3.83 19.82
N VAL A 64 6.20 -3.60 18.51
CA VAL A 64 5.19 -2.91 17.69
C VAL A 64 3.95 -3.78 17.57
N ASP A 65 4.11 -5.07 17.29
CA ASP A 65 3.00 -6.02 17.17
C ASP A 65 2.14 -6.01 18.44
N LYS A 66 2.77 -6.10 19.61
CA LYS A 66 2.08 -6.01 20.91
C LYS A 66 1.32 -4.69 21.09
N LEU A 67 1.96 -3.55 20.82
CA LEU A 67 1.33 -2.24 20.98
C LEU A 67 0.13 -2.05 20.04
N VAL A 68 0.26 -2.56 18.82
CA VAL A 68 -0.79 -2.53 17.80
C VAL A 68 -1.96 -3.43 18.22
N ASP A 69 -1.70 -4.66 18.65
CA ASP A 69 -2.74 -5.58 19.14
C ASP A 69 -3.49 -5.01 20.35
N GLU A 70 -2.78 -4.46 21.34
CA GLU A 70 -3.39 -3.83 22.53
C GLU A 70 -4.29 -2.65 22.16
N GLU A 71 -3.92 -1.86 21.15
CA GLU A 71 -4.75 -0.75 20.68
C GLU A 71 -5.96 -1.23 19.88
N TYR A 72 -5.78 -2.24 19.01
CA TYR A 72 -6.88 -2.88 18.29
C TYR A 72 -7.93 -3.44 19.25
N GLU A 73 -7.53 -4.12 20.31
CA GLU A 73 -8.45 -4.67 21.32
C GLU A 73 -9.27 -3.59 22.04
N LYS A 74 -8.65 -2.44 22.35
CA LYS A 74 -9.36 -1.31 22.97
C LYS A 74 -10.38 -0.72 22.01
N GLN A 75 -9.99 -0.52 20.76
CA GLN A 75 -10.84 0.07 19.72
C GLN A 75 -12.00 -0.86 19.34
N ALA A 76 -11.74 -2.16 19.22
CA ALA A 76 -12.75 -3.18 18.90
C ALA A 76 -13.94 -3.14 19.88
N LYS A 77 -13.69 -2.99 21.19
CA LYS A 77 -14.75 -2.87 22.22
C LYS A 77 -15.77 -1.77 21.92
N TYR A 78 -15.32 -0.68 21.30
CA TYR A 78 -16.20 0.43 20.91
C TYR A 78 -16.78 0.20 19.52
N TYR A 79 -15.94 0.00 18.51
CA TYR A 79 -16.36 -0.02 17.11
C TYR A 79 -17.18 -1.26 16.73
N ASP A 80 -16.90 -2.43 17.31
CA ASP A 80 -17.72 -3.62 17.07
C ASP A 80 -19.16 -3.43 17.56
N ARG A 81 -19.33 -2.68 18.66
CA ARG A 81 -20.66 -2.36 19.16
C ARG A 81 -21.34 -1.27 18.33
N GLN A 82 -20.61 -0.21 17.98
CA GLN A 82 -21.18 0.90 17.21
C GLN A 82 -21.58 0.50 15.79
N TYR A 83 -20.74 -0.30 15.13
CA TYR A 83 -20.91 -0.66 13.71
C TYR A 83 -21.39 -2.08 13.48
N ARG A 84 -21.94 -2.74 14.51
CA ARG A 84 -22.38 -4.14 14.48
C ARG A 84 -23.22 -4.49 13.24
N GLU A 85 -24.22 -3.67 12.93
CA GLU A 85 -25.13 -3.92 11.80
C GLU A 85 -24.41 -3.81 10.45
N MET A 86 -23.52 -2.82 10.32
CA MET A 86 -22.68 -2.66 9.13
C MET A 86 -21.72 -3.83 8.98
N PHE A 87 -21.10 -4.29 10.07
CA PHE A 87 -20.18 -5.42 10.04
C PHE A 87 -20.89 -6.73 9.68
N ASN A 88 -22.11 -6.96 10.19
CA ASN A 88 -22.94 -8.08 9.77
C ASN A 88 -23.24 -8.03 8.26
N LEU A 89 -23.69 -6.87 7.77
CA LEU A 89 -23.97 -6.66 6.35
C LEU A 89 -22.73 -6.96 5.49
N ILE A 90 -21.58 -6.42 5.86
CA ILE A 90 -20.36 -6.62 5.08
C ILE A 90 -19.93 -8.09 5.13
N GLY A 91 -19.98 -8.75 6.29
CA GLY A 91 -19.67 -10.18 6.40
C GLY A 91 -20.57 -11.04 5.51
N GLU A 92 -21.88 -10.76 5.48
CA GLU A 92 -22.82 -11.45 4.59
C GLU A 92 -22.54 -11.21 3.11
N GLN A 93 -22.23 -9.97 2.71
CA GLN A 93 -22.03 -9.61 1.30
C GLN A 93 -20.67 -10.05 0.76
N THR A 94 -19.63 -10.01 1.60
CA THR A 94 -18.27 -10.39 1.21
C THR A 94 -18.00 -11.88 1.40
N GLY A 95 -18.72 -12.55 2.30
CA GLY A 95 -18.46 -13.92 2.70
C GLY A 95 -17.31 -14.09 3.71
N ILE A 96 -16.78 -12.98 4.25
CA ILE A 96 -15.77 -13.01 5.31
C ILE A 96 -16.46 -13.40 6.63
N ALA A 97 -16.08 -14.55 7.20
CA ALA A 97 -16.62 -15.03 8.46
C ALA A 97 -16.19 -14.14 9.64
N ASP A 98 -17.09 -13.98 10.61
CA ASP A 98 -16.85 -13.22 11.86
C ASP A 98 -16.30 -11.80 11.63
N PHE A 99 -16.84 -11.13 10.61
CA PHE A 99 -16.42 -9.80 10.23
C PHE A 99 -16.57 -8.80 11.39
N SER A 100 -15.48 -8.15 11.76
CA SER A 100 -15.37 -7.26 12.91
C SER A 100 -14.35 -6.14 12.64
N TYR A 101 -14.20 -5.21 13.56
CA TYR A 101 -13.24 -4.11 13.47
C TYR A 101 -11.83 -4.59 13.11
N ARG A 102 -11.41 -5.73 13.66
CA ARG A 102 -10.10 -6.34 13.39
C ARG A 102 -9.90 -6.73 11.91
N TYR A 103 -10.98 -7.08 11.23
CA TYR A 103 -10.95 -7.56 9.84
C TYR A 103 -11.33 -6.48 8.83
N VAL A 104 -11.56 -5.24 9.26
CA VAL A 104 -11.94 -4.15 8.36
C VAL A 104 -10.93 -3.93 7.23
N SER A 105 -9.64 -4.14 7.48
CA SER A 105 -8.62 -4.03 6.44
C SER A 105 -8.71 -5.11 5.37
N GLN A 106 -9.41 -6.23 5.59
CA GLN A 106 -9.58 -7.30 4.59
C GLN A 106 -10.53 -6.90 3.46
N ILE A 107 -11.37 -5.88 3.68
CA ILE A 107 -12.18 -5.24 2.62
C ILE A 107 -11.30 -4.46 1.63
N HIS A 108 -10.05 -4.16 2.00
CA HIS A 108 -9.15 -3.49 1.08
C HIS A 108 -8.92 -4.41 -0.14
N ASP A 109 -9.28 -3.92 -1.34
CA ASP A 109 -9.11 -4.61 -2.63
C ASP A 109 -10.14 -5.72 -2.95
N ILE A 110 -11.40 -5.58 -2.51
CA ILE A 110 -12.55 -6.48 -2.83
C ILE A 110 -12.60 -6.91 -4.32
N GLY A 111 -12.21 -6.04 -5.26
CA GLY A 111 -12.22 -6.35 -6.69
C GLY A 111 -11.35 -7.56 -7.09
N ARG A 112 -10.29 -7.86 -6.31
CA ARG A 112 -9.41 -9.01 -6.55
C ARG A 112 -10.01 -10.34 -6.08
N GLU A 113 -10.91 -10.31 -5.09
CA GLU A 113 -11.53 -11.50 -4.50
C GLU A 113 -12.93 -11.80 -5.07
N VAL A 114 -13.68 -10.78 -5.50
CA VAL A 114 -15.01 -10.97 -6.12
C VAL A 114 -14.91 -11.54 -7.55
N SER A 115 -13.78 -11.35 -8.22
CA SER A 115 -13.56 -11.83 -9.60
C SER A 115 -13.34 -13.36 -9.71
N GLN A 116 -13.48 -14.13 -8.62
CA GLN A 116 -13.33 -15.60 -8.63
C GLN A 116 -14.63 -16.40 -8.46
N ARG A 117 -15.82 -15.77 -8.54
CA ARG A 117 -17.06 -16.55 -8.70
C ARG A 117 -17.34 -16.78 -10.19
N PRO A 118 -17.17 -18.01 -10.74
CA PRO A 118 -17.86 -18.35 -11.97
C PRO A 118 -19.38 -18.29 -11.68
N MET A 119 -20.14 -17.73 -12.63
CA MET A 119 -21.60 -17.81 -12.62
C MET A 119 -22.07 -19.26 -12.49
#